data_AF-A0A1V5MVR4-F1
#
_entry.id   AF-A0A1V5MVR4-F1
#
_cell.length_a   1.000
_cell.length_b   1.000
_cell.length_c   1.000
_cell.angle_alpha   90.00
_cell.angle_beta   90.00
_cell.angle_gamma   90.00
#
_symmetry.space_group_name_H-M   'P 1'
#
loop_
_entity.id
_entity.type
_entity.pdbx_description
1 polymer ?
#
loop_
_entity_poly.entity_id
_entity_poly.type
_entity_poly.pdbx_seq_one_letter_code
_entity_poly.pdbx_strand_id
1 'polypeptide(L)'
;MRKPSYALYKQLQEQFYKISEKAGLRQQLIPYFISSHPGCTLADMAECALETKNAGLQLEQVQDLTPTPMTLSSVMYYTETDPYTGKKLFIAKNIKEKREQKMLFFWYLKENRQEIIHILKQRGLAQYISRLFPFKG
;
A
#
# COMPACT_ATOMS: atom_id res chain seq x y z
N MET A 1 -11.29 -0.32 10.12
CA MET A 1 -11.78 -0.67 8.76
C MET A 1 -11.78 -2.17 8.57
N ARG A 2 -12.83 -2.74 7.96
CA ARG A 2 -13.10 -4.18 7.76
C ARG A 2 -12.11 -4.89 6.81
N LYS A 3 -10.85 -4.42 6.72
CA LYS A 3 -9.86 -5.07 5.87
C LYS A 3 -9.42 -6.36 6.57
N PRO A 4 -9.58 -7.53 5.93
CA PRO A 4 -9.03 -8.77 6.45
C PRO A 4 -7.52 -8.60 6.67
N SER A 5 -6.97 -9.35 7.63
CA SER A 5 -5.54 -9.30 7.91
C SER A 5 -4.73 -9.66 6.67
N TYR A 6 -3.51 -9.13 6.55
CA TYR A 6 -2.63 -9.48 5.45
C TYR A 6 -2.31 -10.98 5.40
N ALA A 7 -2.42 -11.68 6.53
CA ALA A 7 -2.29 -13.14 6.60
C ALA A 7 -3.31 -13.87 5.70
N LEU A 8 -4.55 -13.37 5.61
CA LEU A 8 -5.56 -13.97 4.72
C LEU A 8 -5.18 -13.83 3.25
N TYR A 9 -4.52 -12.72 2.87
CA TYR A 9 -3.98 -12.57 1.51
C TYR A 9 -2.86 -13.58 1.23
N LYS A 10 -1.93 -13.79 2.18
CA LYS A 10 -0.88 -14.81 2.05
C LYS A 10 -1.48 -16.22 1.87
N GLN A 11 -2.50 -16.55 2.66
CA GLN A 11 -3.21 -17.84 2.52
C GLN A 11 -3.87 -18.00 1.14
N LEU A 12 -4.50 -16.94 0.62
CA LEU A 12 -5.06 -16.95 -0.73
C LEU A 12 -3.96 -17.17 -1.79
N GLN A 13 -2.83 -16.45 -1.66
CA GLN A 13 -1.69 -16.56 -2.57
C GLN A 13 -1.13 -17.99 -2.62
N GLU A 14 -0.89 -18.59 -1.45
CA GLU A 14 -0.41 -19.97 -1.35
C GLU A 14 -1.37 -20.98 -1.98
N GLN A 15 -2.67 -20.86 -1.71
CA GLN A 15 -3.68 -21.74 -2.30
C GLN A 15 -3.77 -21.57 -3.81
N PHE A 16 -3.74 -20.33 -4.31
CA PHE A 16 -3.78 -20.02 -5.72
C PHE A 16 -2.61 -20.68 -6.47
N TYR A 17 -1.37 -20.44 -6.04
CA TYR A 17 -0.20 -21.00 -6.71
C TYR A 17 -0.18 -22.53 -6.66
N LYS A 18 -0.58 -23.13 -5.52
CA LYS A 18 -0.70 -24.59 -5.40
C LYS A 18 -1.70 -25.18 -6.39
N ILE A 19 -2.83 -24.50 -6.63
CA ILE A 19 -3.85 -24.96 -7.59
C ILE A 19 -3.36 -24.76 -9.02
N SER A 20 -2.78 -23.59 -9.34
CA SER A 20 -2.25 -23.30 -10.69
C SER A 20 -1.14 -24.28 -11.07
N GLU A 21 -0.22 -24.57 -10.16
CA GLU A 21 0.86 -25.55 -10.38
C GLU A 21 0.29 -26.96 -10.64
N LYS A 22 -0.66 -27.42 -9.82
CA LYS A 22 -1.33 -28.71 -10.01
C LYS A 22 -2.07 -28.82 -11.34
N ALA A 23 -2.62 -27.71 -11.83
CA ALA A 23 -3.30 -27.64 -13.11
C ALA A 23 -2.34 -27.44 -14.31
N GLY A 24 -1.04 -27.29 -14.07
CA GLY A 24 -0.04 -26.98 -15.11
C GLY A 24 -0.20 -25.59 -15.74
N LEU A 25 -0.89 -24.67 -15.04
CA LEU A 25 -1.20 -23.33 -15.54
C LEU A 25 -0.15 -22.32 -15.06
N ARG A 26 0.36 -21.51 -15.98
CA ARG A 26 1.28 -20.40 -15.68
C ARG A 26 0.49 -19.12 -15.36
N GLN A 27 -0.19 -19.11 -14.22
CA GLN A 27 -0.97 -17.97 -13.74
C GLN A 27 -0.22 -17.21 -12.64
N GLN A 28 -0.49 -15.92 -12.53
CA GLN A 28 0.05 -15.05 -11.48
C GLN A 28 -1.05 -14.15 -10.92
N LEU A 29 -0.90 -13.76 -9.66
CA LEU A 29 -1.76 -12.75 -9.07
C LEU A 29 -1.25 -11.37 -9.44
N ILE A 30 -2.10 -10.57 -10.08
CA ILE A 30 -1.84 -9.14 -10.35
C ILE A 30 -2.76 -8.35 -9.43
N PRO A 31 -2.26 -7.90 -8.26
CA PRO A 31 -3.10 -7.20 -7.31
C PRO A 31 -3.25 -5.72 -7.68
N TYR A 32 -4.47 -5.20 -7.50
CA TYR A 32 -4.80 -3.78 -7.62
C TYR A 32 -4.80 -3.12 -6.24
N PHE A 33 -4.04 -2.04 -6.08
CA PHE A 33 -3.92 -1.32 -4.82
C PHE A 33 -4.48 0.09 -4.91
N ILE A 34 -5.08 0.56 -3.81
CA ILE A 34 -5.53 1.93 -3.64
C ILE A 34 -4.60 2.63 -2.64
N SER A 35 -3.92 3.69 -3.07
CA SER A 35 -3.17 4.62 -2.20
C SER A 35 -4.08 5.73 -1.67
N SER A 36 -3.63 6.46 -0.64
CA SER A 36 -4.34 7.64 -0.13
C SER A 36 -5.74 7.35 0.45
N HIS A 37 -5.98 6.11 0.89
CA HIS A 37 -7.26 5.73 1.51
C HIS A 37 -7.46 6.44 2.86
N PRO A 38 -8.69 6.86 3.22
CA PRO A 38 -8.98 7.48 4.52
C PRO A 38 -8.46 6.65 5.69
N GLY A 39 -7.77 7.33 6.61
CA GLY A 39 -7.15 6.72 7.79
C GLY A 39 -5.75 6.14 7.55
N CYS A 40 -5.23 6.13 6.32
CA CYS A 40 -3.89 5.64 6.04
C CYS A 40 -2.86 6.78 6.06
N THR A 41 -1.88 6.65 6.95
CA THR A 41 -0.70 7.50 7.02
C THR A 41 0.38 7.03 6.06
N LEU A 42 1.44 7.82 5.91
CA LEU A 42 2.61 7.41 5.13
C LEU A 42 3.31 6.17 5.74
N ALA A 43 3.28 6.03 7.07
CA ALA A 43 3.84 4.86 7.75
C ALA A 43 3.07 3.58 7.39
N ASP A 44 1.74 3.65 7.33
CA ASP A 44 0.90 2.52 6.92
C ASP A 44 1.21 2.10 5.47
N MET A 45 1.46 3.08 4.59
CA MET A 45 1.84 2.83 3.20
C MET A 45 3.25 2.24 3.09
N ALA A 46 4.19 2.68 3.93
CA ALA A 46 5.54 2.12 3.99
C ALA A 46 5.54 0.67 4.48
N GLU A 47 4.75 0.34 5.51
CA GLU A 47 4.58 -1.03 5.96
C GLU A 47 3.90 -1.89 4.89
N CYS A 48 2.85 -1.38 4.24
CA CYS A 48 2.18 -2.10 3.16
C CYS A 48 3.13 -2.37 1.97
N ALA A 49 3.94 -1.40 1.56
CA ALA A 49 4.93 -1.57 0.50
C ALA A 49 6.01 -2.60 0.86
N LEU A 50 6.34 -2.70 2.14
CA LEU A 50 7.28 -3.70 2.60
C LEU A 50 6.67 -5.10 2.66
N GLU A 51 5.44 -5.24 3.13
CA GLU A 51 4.73 -6.52 3.11
C GLU A 51 4.57 -7.05 1.68
N THR A 52 4.22 -6.18 0.72
CA THR A 52 4.14 -6.58 -0.70
C THR A 52 5.50 -6.95 -1.27
N LYS A 53 6.56 -6.20 -0.94
CA LYS A 53 7.94 -6.59 -1.27
C LYS A 53 8.29 -7.98 -0.73
N ASN A 54 8.01 -8.25 0.54
CA ASN A 54 8.32 -9.53 1.18
C ASN A 54 7.53 -10.69 0.56
N ALA A 55 6.33 -10.41 0.04
CA ALA A 55 5.53 -11.37 -0.72
C ALA A 55 5.96 -11.52 -2.19
N GLY A 56 7.04 -10.85 -2.62
CA GLY A 56 7.55 -10.91 -3.99
C GLY A 56 6.72 -10.12 -5.00
N LEU A 57 5.85 -9.23 -4.55
CA LEU A 57 4.93 -8.47 -5.41
C LEU A 57 5.55 -7.13 -5.80
N GLN A 58 5.79 -6.97 -7.10
CA GLN A 58 6.05 -5.67 -7.70
C GLN A 58 4.73 -5.11 -8.21
N LEU A 59 4.25 -4.05 -7.58
CA LEU A 59 2.94 -3.50 -7.88
C LEU A 59 2.98 -2.62 -9.11
N GLU A 60 2.21 -3.01 -10.13
CA GLU A 60 2.06 -2.20 -11.35
C GLU A 60 0.78 -1.34 -11.31
N GLN A 61 -0.26 -1.84 -10.66
CA GLN A 61 -1.59 -1.22 -10.66
C GLN A 61 -1.90 -0.57 -9.31
N VAL A 62 -1.46 0.68 -9.15
CA VAL A 62 -1.75 1.51 -7.97
C VAL A 62 -2.55 2.75 -8.37
N GLN A 63 -3.77 2.84 -7.85
CA GLN A 63 -4.68 3.95 -8.05
C GLN A 63 -4.73 4.82 -6.79
N ASP A 64 -4.66 6.14 -6.93
CA ASP A 64 -5.00 7.01 -5.82
C ASP A 64 -6.50 6.99 -5.55
N LEU A 65 -6.90 7.03 -4.28
CA LEU A 65 -8.31 7.17 -3.93
C LEU A 65 -8.92 8.39 -4.64
N THR A 66 -9.89 8.10 -5.51
CA THR A 66 -10.83 9.07 -6.05
C THR A 66 -12.14 8.90 -5.29
N PRO A 67 -12.59 9.90 -4.49
CA PRO A 67 -13.88 9.83 -3.82
C PRO A 67 -15.01 9.67 -4.85
N THR A 68 -15.65 8.51 -4.84
CA THR A 68 -16.82 8.21 -5.68
C THR A 68 -18.10 8.28 -4.85
N PRO A 69 -19.21 8.82 -5.38
CA PRO A 69 -20.49 8.85 -4.68
C PRO A 69 -20.91 7.46 -4.17
N MET A 70 -21.73 7.44 -3.12
CA MET A 70 -22.28 6.22 -2.52
C MET A 70 -21.25 5.22 -1.95
N THR A 71 -20.02 5.67 -1.68
CA THR A 71 -19.02 4.84 -0.98
C THR A 71 -18.71 5.36 0.42
N LEU A 72 -18.46 4.42 1.34
CA LEU A 72 -18.08 4.75 2.72
C LEU A 72 -16.77 5.53 2.78
N SER A 73 -15.80 5.18 1.92
CA SER A 73 -14.52 5.89 1.82
C SER A 73 -14.71 7.35 1.42
N SER A 74 -15.66 7.67 0.54
CA SER A 74 -15.99 9.07 0.24
C SER A 74 -16.55 9.81 1.44
N VAL A 75 -17.48 9.20 2.18
CA VAL A 75 -18.01 9.81 3.41
C VAL A 75 -16.88 10.06 4.41
N MET A 76 -16.00 9.07 4.62
CA MET A 76 -14.82 9.23 5.48
C MET A 76 -13.86 10.32 4.96
N TYR A 77 -13.67 10.43 3.65
CA TYR A 77 -12.82 11.43 3.02
C TYR A 77 -13.31 12.86 3.26
N TYR A 78 -14.63 13.08 3.16
CA TYR A 78 -15.23 14.41 3.35
C TYR A 78 -15.46 14.76 4.82
N THR A 79 -15.85 13.79 5.65
CA THR A 79 -16.13 14.01 7.09
C THR A 79 -14.88 13.92 7.96
N GLU A 80 -13.77 13.39 7.44
CA GLU A 80 -12.52 13.13 8.18
C GLU A 80 -12.75 12.34 9.47
N THR A 81 -13.78 11.50 9.50
CA THR A 81 -14.23 10.80 10.70
C THR A 81 -14.48 9.34 10.39
N ASP A 82 -14.06 8.46 11.31
CA ASP A 82 -14.44 7.06 11.27
C ASP A 82 -15.92 6.94 11.66
N PRO A 83 -16.80 6.49 10.76
CA PRO A 83 -18.24 6.45 11.01
C PRO A 83 -18.65 5.47 12.10
N TYR A 84 -17.77 4.53 12.48
CA TYR A 84 -18.05 3.55 13.52
C TYR A 84 -17.57 3.99 14.91
N THR A 85 -16.46 4.73 14.96
CA THR A 85 -15.83 5.11 16.24
C THR A 85 -16.00 6.59 16.56
N GLY A 86 -16.43 7.42 15.60
CA GLY A 86 -16.52 8.87 15.72
C GLY A 86 -15.16 9.57 15.82
N LYS A 87 -14.05 8.85 15.70
CA LYS A 87 -12.70 9.42 15.82
C LYS A 87 -12.28 10.09 14.53
N LYS A 88 -11.51 11.17 14.65
CA LYS A 88 -10.87 11.82 13.50
C LYS A 88 -9.93 10.87 12.77
N LEU A 89 -9.94 10.95 11.44
CA LEU A 89 -9.07 10.21 10.54
C LEU A 89 -8.12 11.17 9.83
N PHE A 90 -6.90 10.70 9.60
CA PHE A 90 -6.00 11.36 8.67
C PHE A 90 -6.49 11.13 7.22
N ILE A 91 -6.59 12.21 6.44
CA ILE A 91 -6.92 12.18 5.01
C ILE A 91 -5.80 12.87 4.22
N ALA A 92 -5.18 12.16 3.28
CA ALA A 92 -4.24 12.75 2.34
C ALA A 92 -5.00 13.60 1.30
N LYS A 93 -5.10 14.91 1.53
CA LYS A 93 -5.83 15.84 0.66
C LYS A 93 -4.92 16.54 -0.36
N ASN A 94 -3.70 16.87 0.04
CA ASN A 94 -2.79 17.59 -0.84
C ASN A 94 -2.09 16.64 -1.82
N ILE A 95 -1.77 17.16 -3.01
CA ILE A 95 -1.16 16.38 -4.10
C ILE A 95 0.19 15.79 -3.66
N LYS A 96 0.95 16.51 -2.83
CA LYS A 96 2.25 16.05 -2.33
C LYS A 96 2.10 14.78 -1.51
N GLU A 97 1.20 14.74 -0.53
CA GLU A 97 0.92 13.57 0.31
C GLU A 97 0.44 12.38 -0.50
N LYS A 98 -0.47 12.60 -1.45
CA LYS A 98 -0.96 11.53 -2.33
C LYS A 98 0.19 10.92 -3.13
N ARG A 99 1.03 11.79 -3.73
CA ARG A 99 2.21 11.36 -4.49
C ARG A 99 3.21 10.61 -3.60
N GLU A 100 3.50 11.13 -2.40
CA GLU A 100 4.41 10.48 -1.45
C GLU A 100 3.93 9.08 -1.08
N GLN A 101 2.64 8.92 -0.73
CA GLN A 101 2.07 7.61 -0.41
C GLN A 101 2.11 6.65 -1.60
N LYS A 102 1.69 7.10 -2.78
CA LYS A 102 1.67 6.29 -3.99
C LYS A 102 3.06 5.81 -4.39
N MET A 103 4.07 6.68 -4.28
CA MET A 103 5.44 6.38 -4.71
C MET A 103 6.07 5.21 -3.95
N LEU A 104 5.71 5.00 -2.67
CA LEU A 104 6.25 3.91 -1.85
C LEU A 104 5.99 2.52 -2.46
N PHE A 105 4.89 2.35 -3.19
CA PHE A 105 4.56 1.08 -3.85
C PHE A 105 5.46 0.76 -5.04
N PHE A 106 6.14 1.77 -5.60
CA PHE A 106 7.05 1.64 -6.74
C PHE A 106 8.52 1.63 -6.31
N TRP A 107 8.81 1.05 -5.14
CA TRP A 107 10.15 0.97 -4.55
C TRP A 107 11.17 0.24 -5.44
N TYR A 108 10.73 -0.67 -6.30
CA TYR A 108 11.60 -1.47 -7.16
C TYR A 108 12.14 -0.69 -8.37
N LEU A 109 11.54 0.46 -8.68
CA LEU A 109 12.01 1.38 -9.73
C LEU A 109 13.24 2.15 -9.22
N LYS A 110 14.35 2.06 -9.96
CA LYS A 110 15.65 2.63 -9.55
C LYS A 110 15.58 4.16 -9.42
N GLU A 111 14.85 4.78 -10.33
CA GLU A 111 14.59 6.21 -10.39
C GLU A 111 13.86 6.75 -9.14
N ASN A 112 13.02 5.93 -8.51
CA ASN A 112 12.27 6.34 -7.31
C ASN A 112 13.08 6.19 -6.02
N ARG A 113 14.20 5.45 -6.04
CA ARG A 113 14.92 5.07 -4.81
C ARG A 113 15.37 6.28 -3.98
N GLN A 114 15.97 7.28 -4.62
CA GLN A 114 16.49 8.46 -3.91
C GLN A 114 15.35 9.29 -3.30
N GLU A 115 14.27 9.47 -4.05
CA GLU A 115 13.10 10.22 -3.60
C GLU A 115 12.39 9.50 -2.44
N ILE A 116 12.21 8.18 -2.52
CA ILE A 116 11.64 7.38 -1.43
C ILE A 116 12.50 7.50 -0.16
N ILE A 117 13.83 7.44 -0.28
CA ILE A 117 14.75 7.62 0.85
C ILE A 117 14.57 9.02 1.46
N HIS A 118 14.49 10.06 0.62
CA HIS A 118 14.27 11.43 1.07
C HIS A 118 12.95 11.58 1.84
N ILE A 119 11.84 11.09 1.25
CA ILE A 119 10.50 11.10 1.85
C ILE A 119 10.51 10.41 3.21
N LEU A 120 11.05 9.19 3.29
CA LEU A 120 11.10 8.41 4.53
C LEU A 120 11.93 9.11 5.61
N LYS A 121 13.07 9.72 5.26
CA LYS A 121 13.86 10.51 6.22
C LYS A 121 13.11 11.75 6.71
N GLN A 122 12.55 12.54 5.79
CA GLN A 122 11.83 13.78 6.10
C GLN A 122 10.65 13.52 7.04
N ARG A 123 10.04 12.33 6.94
CA ARG A 123 8.84 11.95 7.69
C ARG A 123 9.13 11.13 8.95
N GLY A 124 10.41 10.97 9.33
CA GLY A 124 10.80 10.23 10.53
C GLY A 124 10.61 8.70 10.42
N LEU A 125 10.61 8.17 9.20
CA LEU A 125 10.36 6.77 8.85
C LEU A 125 11.64 6.06 8.36
N ALA A 126 12.81 6.49 8.83
CA ALA A 126 14.11 6.00 8.37
C ALA A 126 14.30 4.49 8.58
N GLN A 127 13.63 3.90 9.58
CA GLN A 127 13.64 2.46 9.85
C GLN A 127 13.14 1.60 8.67
N TYR A 128 12.33 2.16 7.77
CA TYR A 128 11.84 1.46 6.59
C TYR A 128 12.89 1.38 5.48
N ILE A 129 13.90 2.26 5.48
CA ILE A 129 14.88 2.38 4.39
C ILE A 129 15.72 1.11 4.26
N SER A 130 16.27 0.59 5.36
CA SER A 130 17.08 -0.63 5.34
C SER A 130 16.28 -1.87 4.97
N ARG A 131 14.98 -1.90 5.31
CA ARG A 131 14.05 -3.00 4.97
C ARG A 131 13.65 -2.95 3.50
N LEU A 132 13.37 -1.76 2.95
CA LEU A 132 13.02 -1.57 1.53
C LEU A 132 14.25 -1.66 0.61
N PHE A 133 15.41 -1.20 1.06
CA PHE A 133 16.66 -1.17 0.28
C PHE A 133 17.82 -1.78 1.08
N PRO A 134 17.83 -3.10 1.31
CA PRO A 134 18.94 -3.75 1.98
C PRO A 134 20.24 -3.53 1.19
N PHE A 135 21.34 -3.31 1.91
CA PHE A 135 22.67 -3.28 1.29
C PHE A 135 22.92 -4.65 0.65
N LYS A 136 23.21 -4.65 -0.65
CA LYS A 136 23.81 -5.83 -1.29
C LYS A 136 25.28 -5.83 -0.85
N GLY A 137 25.62 -6.74 0.05
CA GLY A 137 27.01 -7.08 0.36
C GLY A 137 27.69 -7.70 -0.86
#